data_AF-A0A484MZ14-F1
#
_entry.id   AF-A0A484MZ14-F1
#
_cell.length_a   1.000
_cell.length_b   1.000
_cell.length_c   1.000
_cell.angle_alpha   90.00
_cell.angle_beta   90.00
_cell.angle_gamma   90.00
#
_symmetry.space_group_name_H-M   'P 1'
#
loop_
_entity.id
_entity.type
_entity.pdbx_description
1 polymer ?
#
loop_
_entity_poly.entity_id
_entity_poly.type
_entity_poly.pdbx_seq_one_letter_code
_entity_poly.pdbx_strand_id
1 'polypeptide(L)'
;MALAVKAFALSFSAILLATRIPADAVVTDPARRLLGIRRAVNRSPQPDCREIRSRSQCSQRQDCRWCRSDVIDDLCFSRAEASRLPSQVSVCN
;
A
#
# COMPACT_ATOMS: atom_id res chain seq x y z
N MET A 1 9.63 -26.54 -28.98
CA MET A 1 9.56 -25.50 -27.92
C MET A 1 9.71 -24.05 -28.43
N ALA A 2 10.11 -23.80 -29.69
CA ALA A 2 10.25 -22.44 -30.25
C ALA A 2 8.97 -21.83 -30.88
N LEU A 3 7.89 -22.61 -31.04
CA LEU A 3 6.66 -22.16 -31.71
C LEU A 3 5.65 -21.49 -30.77
N ALA A 4 5.63 -21.87 -29.48
CA ALA A 4 4.74 -21.28 -28.49
C ALA A 4 5.15 -19.84 -28.10
N VAL A 5 6.45 -19.54 -28.13
CA VAL A 5 7.01 -18.20 -27.83
C VAL A 5 6.66 -17.18 -28.91
N LYS A 6 6.57 -17.60 -30.18
CA LYS A 6 6.16 -16.72 -31.29
C LYS A 6 4.66 -16.40 -31.27
N ALA A 7 3.81 -17.34 -30.88
CA ALA A 7 2.37 -17.10 -30.77
C ALA A 7 2.03 -16.09 -29.66
N PHE A 8 2.76 -16.12 -28.54
CA PHE A 8 2.61 -15.16 -27.44
C PHE A 8 3.05 -13.74 -27.82
N ALA A 9 4.15 -13.62 -28.58
CA ALA A 9 4.64 -12.31 -29.05
C ALA A 9 3.70 -11.65 -30.07
N LEU A 10 3.08 -12.45 -30.96
CA LEU A 10 2.14 -11.97 -31.98
C LEU A 10 0.79 -11.55 -31.40
N SER A 11 0.34 -12.20 -30.32
CA SER A 11 -0.88 -11.82 -29.61
C SER A 11 -0.71 -10.55 -28.79
N PHE A 12 0.43 -10.38 -28.09
CA PHE A 12 0.74 -9.14 -27.36
C PHE A 12 0.87 -7.91 -28.27
N SER A 13 1.43 -8.08 -29.46
CA SER A 13 1.61 -6.98 -30.42
C SER A 13 0.27 -6.53 -31.05
N ALA A 14 -0.66 -7.45 -31.32
CA ALA A 14 -2.01 -7.09 -31.78
C ALA A 14 -2.83 -6.34 -30.71
N ILE A 15 -2.67 -6.70 -29.43
CA ILE A 15 -3.36 -6.03 -28.32
C ILE A 15 -2.86 -4.59 -28.13
N LEU A 16 -1.55 -4.35 -28.27
CA LEU A 16 -0.96 -3.01 -28.16
C LEU A 16 -1.42 -2.04 -29.26
N LEU A 17 -1.72 -2.55 -30.46
CA LEU A 17 -2.22 -1.74 -31.58
C LEU A 17 -3.71 -1.36 -31.44
N ALA A 18 -4.49 -2.13 -30.67
CA ALA A 18 -5.93 -1.88 -30.48
C ALA A 18 -6.22 -0.87 -29.35
N THR A 19 -5.30 -0.67 -28.40
CA THR A 19 -5.47 0.30 -27.32
C THR A 19 -4.78 1.62 -27.68
N ARG A 20 -5.43 2.45 -28.50
CA ARG A 20 -5.18 3.90 -28.45
C ARG A 20 -5.71 4.43 -27.12
N ILE A 21 -4.90 4.31 -26.07
CA ILE A 21 -5.15 4.98 -24.80
C ILE A 21 -4.71 6.44 -24.99
N PRO A 22 -5.63 7.42 -25.06
CA PRO A 22 -5.22 8.81 -24.94
C PRO A 22 -4.58 9.00 -23.56
N ALA A 23 -3.40 9.60 -23.53
CA ALA A 23 -2.59 9.79 -22.32
C ALA A 23 -3.21 10.73 -21.27
N ASP A 24 -4.42 11.25 -21.49
CA ASP A 24 -4.98 12.38 -20.73
C ASP A 24 -6.41 12.15 -20.22
N ALA A 25 -6.72 10.96 -19.70
CA ALA A 25 -7.97 10.73 -18.97
C ALA A 25 -7.71 10.27 -17.52
N VAL A 26 -6.82 10.95 -16.80
CA VAL A 26 -6.93 11.02 -15.34
C VAL A 26 -8.12 11.93 -15.04
N VAL A 27 -9.27 11.33 -14.73
CA VAL A 27 -10.42 12.05 -14.15
C VAL A 27 -9.98 12.57 -12.78
N THR A 28 -9.44 13.79 -12.74
CA THR A 28 -9.18 14.52 -11.51
C THR A 28 -10.51 15.03 -10.96
N ASP A 29 -11.20 14.15 -10.23
CA ASP A 29 -12.41 14.52 -9.50
C ASP A 29 -12.10 15.58 -8.43
N PRO A 30 -12.60 16.82 -8.55
CA PRO A 30 -12.25 17.93 -7.65
C PRO A 30 -12.72 17.68 -6.21
N ALA A 31 -13.72 16.81 -5.99
CA ALA A 31 -14.19 16.47 -4.65
C ALA A 31 -13.14 15.64 -3.87
N ARG A 32 -12.37 14.78 -4.55
CA ARG A 32 -11.24 14.07 -3.93
C ARG A 32 -10.12 15.01 -3.49
N ARG A 33 -9.91 16.12 -4.21
CA ARG A 33 -8.85 17.10 -3.90
C ARG A 33 -9.15 17.86 -2.61
N LEU A 34 -10.41 18.26 -2.39
CA LEU A 34 -10.84 18.93 -1.14
C LEU A 34 -10.77 17.99 0.08
N LEU A 35 -11.09 16.70 -0.10
CA LEU A 35 -10.90 15.69 0.95
C LEU A 35 -9.41 15.41 1.23
N GLY A 36 -8.52 15.60 0.24
CA GLY A 36 -7.06 15.51 0.42
C GLY A 36 -6.50 16.64 1.28
N ILE A 37 -6.93 17.88 1.03
CA ILE A 37 -6.46 19.08 1.75
C ILE A 37 -6.88 19.05 3.23
N ARG A 38 -8.13 18.64 3.54
CA ARG A 38 -8.59 18.52 4.94
C ARG A 38 -7.79 17.53 5.78
N ARG A 39 -7.20 16.48 5.16
CA ARG A 39 -6.37 15.51 5.87
C ARG A 39 -4.95 16.01 6.14
N ALA A 40 -4.43 16.92 5.32
CA ALA A 40 -3.08 17.46 5.47
C ALA A 40 -2.98 18.44 6.64
N VAL A 41 -4.02 19.25 6.88
CA VAL A 41 -4.01 20.28 7.95
C VAL A 41 -4.10 19.69 9.36
N ASN A 42 -4.70 18.49 9.51
CA ASN A 42 -4.95 17.89 10.82
C ASN A 42 -3.93 16.80 11.19
N ARG A 43 -2.87 16.61 10.40
CA ARG A 43 -1.75 15.78 10.79
C ARG A 43 -0.74 16.67 11.50
N SER A 44 -0.77 16.66 12.83
CA SER A 44 0.46 16.93 13.59
C SER A 44 1.60 16.11 12.96
N PRO A 45 2.83 16.62 12.90
CA PRO A 45 3.98 15.87 12.43
C PRO A 45 4.33 14.81 13.47
N GLN A 46 3.47 13.81 13.61
CA GLN A 46 3.73 12.65 14.42
C GLN A 46 4.38 11.61 13.51
N PRO A 47 5.49 10.98 13.94
CA PRO A 47 6.24 10.05 13.10
C PRO A 47 5.33 8.94 12.56
N ASP A 48 5.60 8.42 11.37
CA ASP A 48 4.84 7.27 10.90
C ASP A 48 5.08 6.07 11.83
N CYS A 49 4.05 5.26 12.11
CA CYS A 49 4.21 4.11 13.02
C CYS A 49 5.38 3.19 12.59
N ARG A 50 5.65 3.10 11.28
CA ARG A 50 6.75 2.29 10.71
C ARG A 50 8.16 2.77 11.08
N GLU A 51 8.31 4.03 11.46
CA GLU A 51 9.60 4.58 11.90
C GLU A 51 9.93 4.15 13.34
N ILE A 52 8.91 3.75 14.11
CA ILE A 52 9.06 3.33 15.50
C ILE A 52 9.55 1.88 15.53
N ARG A 53 10.82 1.70 15.91
CA ARG A 53 11.45 0.38 16.10
C ARG A 53 11.41 -0.11 17.55
N SER A 54 10.87 0.68 18.48
CA SER A 54 10.76 0.32 19.88
C SER A 54 9.32 -0.03 20.27
N ARG A 55 9.13 -1.20 20.88
CA ARG A 55 7.82 -1.65 21.37
C ARG A 55 7.20 -0.65 22.35
N SER A 56 7.99 -0.11 23.28
CA SER A 56 7.48 0.81 24.30
C SER A 56 6.97 2.11 23.69
N GLN A 57 7.68 2.66 22.70
CA GLN A 57 7.24 3.85 21.97
C GLN A 57 6.01 3.57 21.09
N CYS A 58 5.93 2.38 20.48
CA CYS A 58 4.78 1.99 19.68
C CYS A 58 3.51 1.88 20.52
N SER A 59 3.60 1.24 21.70
CA SER A 59 2.46 1.03 22.61
C SER A 59 1.96 2.32 23.27
N GLN A 60 2.74 3.40 23.27
CA GLN A 60 2.28 4.72 23.74
C GLN A 60 1.28 5.37 22.76
N ARG A 61 1.22 4.89 21.52
CA ARG A 61 0.40 5.45 20.46
C ARG A 61 -0.85 4.60 20.22
N GLN A 62 -2.01 5.21 20.35
CA GLN A 62 -3.30 4.52 20.17
C GLN A 62 -3.62 4.20 18.70
N ASP A 63 -2.97 4.91 17.76
CA ASP A 63 -3.11 4.72 16.33
C ASP A 63 -2.16 3.66 15.74
N CYS A 64 -1.20 3.21 16.53
CA CYS A 64 -0.24 2.18 16.18
C CYS A 64 -0.49 0.88 16.97
N ARG A 65 0.02 -0.24 16.45
CA ARG A 65 0.05 -1.55 17.09
C ARG A 65 1.41 -2.19 16.91
N TRP A 66 1.89 -2.84 17.96
CA TRP A 66 3.11 -3.62 17.87
C TRP A 66 2.76 -5.02 17.37
N CYS A 67 3.28 -5.38 16.21
CA CYS A 67 3.04 -6.69 15.62
C CYS A 67 4.33 -7.51 15.65
N ARG A 68 4.20 -8.71 16.23
CA ARG A 68 5.21 -9.76 16.21
C ARG A 68 4.89 -10.71 15.07
N SER A 69 5.87 -11.05 14.26
CA SER A 69 5.72 -11.97 13.13
C SER A 69 6.79 -13.05 13.23
N ASP A 70 6.44 -14.28 12.87
CA ASP A 70 7.41 -15.38 12.85
C ASP A 70 8.25 -15.38 11.55
N VAL A 71 7.80 -14.61 10.54
CA VAL A 71 8.40 -14.57 9.19
C VAL A 71 9.14 -13.24 8.94
N ILE A 72 8.84 -12.21 9.71
CA ILE A 72 9.36 -10.84 9.56
C ILE A 72 9.72 -10.32 10.96
N ASP A 73 10.62 -9.35 11.05
CA ASP A 73 10.95 -8.71 12.32
C ASP A 73 9.72 -8.13 13.05
N ASP A 74 9.82 -8.03 14.37
CA ASP A 74 8.86 -7.31 15.19
C ASP A 74 8.84 -5.82 14.79
N LEU A 75 7.68 -5.33 14.38
CA LEU A 75 7.53 -4.01 13.76
C LEU A 75 6.27 -3.31 14.28
N CYS A 76 6.33 -1.98 14.33
CA CYS A 76 5.18 -1.15 14.65
C CYS A 76 4.40 -0.80 13.36
N PHE A 77 3.11 -1.12 13.34
CA PHE A 77 2.22 -0.85 12.20
C PHE A 77 1.09 0.08 12.61
N SER A 78 0.54 0.83 11.65
CA SER A 78 -0.72 1.54 11.89
C SER A 78 -1.87 0.53 12.07
N ARG A 79 -2.94 0.94 12.77
CA ARG A 79 -4.13 0.09 12.96
C ARG A 79 -4.69 -0.46 11.63
N ALA A 80 -4.66 0.34 10.57
CA ALA A 80 -5.14 -0.08 9.24
C ALA A 80 -4.22 -1.13 8.61
N GLU A 81 -2.91 -1.00 8.75
CA GLU A 81 -1.95 -1.98 8.23
C GLU A 81 -1.98 -3.29 9.03
N ALA A 82 -2.02 -3.19 10.37
CA ALA A 82 -2.11 -4.35 11.25
C ALA A 82 -3.33 -5.23 10.93
N SER A 83 -4.46 -4.62 10.54
CA SER A 83 -5.68 -5.36 10.16
C SER A 83 -5.55 -6.17 8.86
N ARG A 84 -4.55 -5.86 8.04
CA ARG A 84 -4.29 -6.55 6.76
C ARG A 84 -3.24 -7.65 6.89
N LEU A 85 -2.55 -7.72 8.02
CA LEU A 85 -1.53 -8.74 8.23
C LEU A 85 -2.20 -10.11 8.40
N PRO A 86 -1.61 -11.19 7.85
CA PRO A 86 -2.18 -12.53 7.99
C PRO A 86 -2.10 -12.97 9.45
N SER A 87 -3.25 -13.21 10.07
CA SER A 87 -3.35 -13.60 11.47
C SER A 87 -2.72 -14.95 11.79
N GLN A 88 -2.40 -15.75 10.77
CA GLN A 88 -1.75 -17.06 10.95
C GLN A 88 -0.26 -16.93 11.33
N VAL A 89 0.41 -15.86 10.89
CA VAL A 89 1.87 -15.70 11.04
C VAL A 89 2.26 -14.44 11.81
N SER A 90 1.28 -13.62 12.18
CA SER A 90 1.51 -12.35 12.87
C SER A 90 0.48 -12.10 13.96
N VAL A 91 0.98 -11.67 15.12
CA VAL A 91 0.17 -11.35 16.31
C VAL A 91 0.44 -9.90 16.69
N CYS A 92 -0.61 -9.09 16.66
CA CYS A 92 -0.54 -7.67 17.00
C CYS A 92 -1.25 -7.38 18.33
N ASN A 93 -0.60 -6.60 19.20
CA ASN A 93 -1.20 -6.03 20.42
C ASN A 93 -1.14 -4.50 20.39
#